data_AF-A0A1X0EIG5-F1
#
_entry.id   AF-A0A1X0EIG5-F1
#
_cell.length_a   1.000
_cell.length_b   1.000
_cell.length_c   1.000
_cell.angle_alpha   90.00
_cell.angle_beta   90.00
_cell.angle_gamma   90.00
#
_symmetry.space_group_name_H-M   'P 1'
#
loop_
_entity.id
_entity.type
_entity.pdbx_description
1 polymer ?
#
loop_
_entity_poly.entity_id
_entity_poly.type
_entity_poly.pdbx_seq_one_letter_code
_entity_poly.pdbx_strand_id
1 'polypeptide(L)'
;FANAGNINTGFANTGDRNFGAFNLGDSQGADGYHIPINFPAIPINLVGGTNSTIPITGYIDPITVSIPAMTIPVRFSMTVLITITISGNQAVPAMGPIVVNQIVLNNLAVGANISVPFQMNLLGQLQLGIPGPSSFGGSSATTSGFFNGNASNTSGFFNSNDWSSGLANANGAWTSGWYNSGTLLSGVQNLGNAISGIA
;
A
#
# COMPACT_ATOMS: atom_id res chain seq x y z
N PHE A 1 19.25 29.28 -32.13
CA PHE A 1 19.20 28.77 -30.75
C PHE A 1 20.35 27.78 -30.55
N ALA A 2 21.08 27.89 -29.44
CA ALA A 2 22.47 27.44 -29.30
C ALA A 2 22.64 25.95 -28.92
N ASN A 3 22.20 25.02 -29.78
CA ASN A 3 22.50 23.60 -29.56
C ASN A 3 23.80 23.22 -30.30
N ALA A 4 24.77 22.68 -29.58
CA ALA A 4 26.03 22.16 -30.13
C ALA A 4 26.03 20.63 -30.06
N GLY A 5 26.33 19.97 -31.17
CA GLY A 5 26.17 18.51 -31.36
C GLY A 5 24.98 18.16 -32.26
N ASN A 6 24.52 16.91 -32.21
CA ASN A 6 23.56 16.33 -33.15
C ASN A 6 22.24 15.92 -32.46
N ILE A 7 21.11 16.10 -33.15
CA ILE A 7 19.78 15.62 -32.73
C ILE A 7 19.34 16.20 -31.35
N ASN A 8 19.77 17.42 -31.04
CA ASN A 8 19.34 18.13 -29.83
C ASN A 8 18.02 18.88 -30.05
N THR A 9 17.01 18.60 -29.23
CA THR A 9 15.70 19.26 -29.26
C THR A 9 15.54 20.15 -28.03
N GLY A 10 15.44 21.47 -28.26
CA GLY A 10 15.28 22.46 -27.19
C GLY A 10 16.29 23.60 -27.28
N PHE A 11 16.84 24.08 -26.15
CA PHE A 11 17.64 25.31 -26.10
C PHE A 11 18.96 25.16 -25.34
N ALA A 12 20.05 25.67 -25.90
CA ALA A 12 21.34 25.78 -25.22
C ALA A 12 21.89 24.43 -24.72
N ASN A 13 21.76 23.37 -25.53
CA ASN A 13 22.27 22.03 -25.21
C ASN A 13 23.65 21.79 -25.85
N THR A 14 24.56 21.11 -25.15
CA THR A 14 25.85 20.64 -25.68
C THR A 14 25.91 19.11 -25.58
N GLY A 15 26.46 18.45 -26.60
CA GLY A 15 26.46 16.98 -26.72
C GLY A 15 25.41 16.51 -27.73
N ASP A 16 25.13 15.21 -27.79
CA ASP A 16 24.21 14.59 -28.73
C ASP A 16 22.92 14.09 -28.06
N ARG A 17 21.81 14.09 -28.82
CA ARG A 17 20.51 13.49 -28.43
C ARG A 17 19.88 14.08 -27.16
N ASN A 18 20.13 15.35 -26.88
CA ASN A 18 19.56 16.03 -25.73
C ASN A 18 18.15 16.53 -25.98
N PHE A 19 17.33 16.46 -24.95
CA PHE A 19 15.97 16.94 -24.94
C PHE A 19 15.78 17.95 -23.79
N GLY A 20 15.27 19.15 -24.08
CA GLY A 20 15.06 20.21 -23.09
C GLY A 20 16.09 21.34 -23.19
N ALA A 21 16.55 21.90 -22.07
CA ALA A 21 17.44 23.06 -22.10
C ALA A 21 18.60 23.00 -21.11
N PHE A 22 19.69 23.67 -21.47
CA PHE A 22 20.91 23.80 -20.66
C PHE A 22 21.56 22.45 -20.30
N ASN A 23 21.37 21.44 -21.16
CA ASN A 23 22.01 20.15 -21.00
C ASN A 23 23.49 20.23 -21.43
N LEU A 24 24.41 19.67 -20.63
CA LEU A 24 25.87 19.78 -20.83
C LEU A 24 26.56 18.45 -21.24
N GLY A 25 25.80 17.40 -21.53
CA GLY A 25 26.31 16.09 -21.92
C GLY A 25 25.37 15.39 -22.89
N ASP A 26 25.54 14.10 -23.17
CA ASP A 26 24.73 13.38 -24.16
C ASP A 26 23.47 12.76 -23.54
N SER A 27 22.41 12.60 -24.35
CA SER A 27 21.14 11.93 -24.02
C SER A 27 20.41 12.44 -22.77
N GLN A 28 20.65 13.68 -22.37
CA GLN A 28 19.98 14.31 -21.24
C GLN A 28 18.53 14.60 -21.58
N GLY A 29 17.60 14.23 -20.70
CA GLY A 29 16.16 14.40 -20.90
C GLY A 29 15.53 13.43 -21.93
N ALA A 30 16.29 12.48 -22.49
CA ALA A 30 15.79 11.52 -23.47
C ALA A 30 14.64 10.65 -22.93
N ASP A 31 14.71 10.29 -21.64
CA ASP A 31 13.66 9.52 -20.95
C ASP A 31 12.60 10.43 -20.29
N GLY A 32 12.70 11.74 -20.52
CA GLY A 32 11.85 12.74 -19.90
C GLY A 32 12.37 13.29 -18.59
N TYR A 33 11.66 14.28 -18.08
CA TYR A 33 11.94 14.90 -16.79
C TYR A 33 11.00 14.36 -15.75
N HIS A 34 11.54 13.85 -14.65
CA HIS A 34 10.77 13.20 -13.58
C HIS A 34 11.07 13.85 -12.22
N ILE A 35 10.01 14.10 -11.46
CA ILE A 35 10.06 14.61 -10.09
C ILE A 35 9.48 13.52 -9.19
N PRO A 36 10.29 12.92 -8.30
CA PRO A 36 9.77 12.00 -7.32
C PRO A 36 9.02 12.77 -6.22
N ILE A 37 7.80 12.33 -5.93
CA ILE A 37 7.06 12.73 -4.73
C ILE A 37 7.12 11.56 -3.76
N ASN A 38 7.93 11.71 -2.72
CA ASN A 38 8.03 10.74 -1.64
C ASN A 38 6.90 10.97 -0.64
N PHE A 39 6.18 9.90 -0.31
CA PHE A 39 5.21 9.93 0.78
C PHE A 39 5.88 9.49 2.08
N PRO A 40 5.51 10.10 3.23
CA PRO A 40 5.93 9.58 4.52
C PRO A 40 5.41 8.15 4.69
N ALA A 41 6.14 7.35 5.48
CA ALA A 41 5.74 5.99 5.80
C ALA A 41 4.32 5.98 6.38
N ILE A 42 3.43 5.20 5.76
CA ILE A 42 2.08 4.99 6.27
C ILE A 42 2.10 3.74 7.15
N PRO A 43 1.86 3.86 8.46
CA PRO A 43 1.81 2.70 9.34
C PRO A 43 0.56 1.87 9.03
N ILE A 44 0.76 0.59 8.80
CA ILE A 44 -0.31 -0.41 8.64
C ILE A 44 -0.26 -1.34 9.83
N ASN A 45 -1.40 -1.44 10.52
CA ASN A 45 -1.63 -2.44 11.55
C ASN A 45 -2.48 -3.57 10.95
N LEU A 46 -1.90 -4.75 10.79
CA LEU A 46 -2.60 -5.93 10.32
C LEU A 46 -2.73 -6.92 11.46
N VAL A 47 -3.92 -7.50 11.61
CA VAL A 47 -4.17 -8.53 12.62
C VAL A 47 -4.47 -9.84 11.90
N GLY A 48 -3.58 -10.81 12.04
CA GLY A 48 -3.81 -12.18 11.60
C GLY A 48 -4.52 -12.95 12.72
N GLY A 49 -5.75 -13.37 12.47
CA GLY A 49 -6.56 -14.13 13.44
C GLY A 49 -6.82 -15.56 12.96
N THR A 50 -6.75 -16.52 13.88
CA THR A 50 -7.24 -17.88 13.64
C THR A 50 -7.90 -18.46 14.90
N ASN A 51 -8.87 -19.34 14.68
CA ASN A 51 -9.50 -20.11 15.75
C ASN A 51 -8.72 -21.41 15.92
N SER A 52 -8.22 -21.65 17.13
CA SER A 52 -7.54 -22.90 17.48
C SER A 52 -8.41 -23.73 18.42
N THR A 53 -8.41 -25.04 18.23
CA THR A 53 -9.01 -25.99 19.14
C THR A 53 -7.91 -26.69 19.91
N ILE A 54 -7.88 -26.49 21.23
CA ILE A 54 -6.90 -27.15 22.11
C ILE A 54 -7.56 -28.42 22.66
N PRO A 55 -7.09 -29.62 22.28
CA PRO A 55 -7.64 -30.86 22.79
C PRO A 55 -7.21 -31.07 24.25
N ILE A 56 -8.14 -31.53 25.08
CA ILE A 56 -7.87 -31.99 26.44
C ILE A 56 -8.00 -33.51 26.44
N THR A 57 -6.87 -34.20 26.63
CA THR A 57 -6.82 -35.66 26.74
C THR A 57 -6.49 -36.05 28.17
N GLY A 58 -7.24 -36.99 28.73
CA GLY A 58 -6.97 -37.51 30.07
C GLY A 58 -8.14 -38.29 30.62
N TYR A 59 -8.01 -38.73 31.86
CA TYR A 59 -9.07 -39.38 32.61
C TYR A 59 -9.13 -38.80 34.02
N ILE A 60 -10.34 -38.82 34.58
CA ILE A 60 -10.55 -38.64 36.02
C ILE A 60 -10.63 -40.03 36.62
N ASP A 61 -9.80 -40.28 37.63
CA ASP A 61 -9.74 -41.58 38.31
C ASP A 61 -11.08 -41.95 38.95
N PRO A 62 -11.38 -43.27 39.06
CA PRO A 62 -12.57 -43.73 39.74
C PRO A 62 -12.63 -43.26 41.20
N ILE A 63 -13.82 -42.88 41.66
CA ILE A 63 -14.08 -42.54 43.05
C ILE A 63 -14.77 -43.74 43.70
N THR A 64 -14.19 -44.25 44.79
CA THR A 64 -14.80 -45.31 45.59
C THR A 64 -15.18 -44.78 46.95
N VAL A 65 -16.47 -44.88 47.28
CA VAL A 65 -17.00 -44.53 48.61
C VAL A 65 -17.31 -45.82 49.36
N SER A 66 -16.61 -46.05 50.46
CA SER A 66 -16.84 -47.19 51.35
C SER A 66 -17.66 -46.75 52.56
N ILE A 67 -18.74 -47.48 52.84
CA ILE A 67 -19.55 -47.29 54.05
C ILE A 67 -19.19 -48.42 55.02
N PRO A 68 -18.37 -48.14 56.05
CA PRO A 68 -17.91 -49.17 56.97
C PRO A 68 -19.06 -49.70 57.83
N ALA A 69 -18.89 -50.91 58.36
CA ALA A 69 -19.77 -51.43 59.38
C ALA A 69 -19.71 -50.51 60.60
N MET A 70 -20.86 -50.25 61.20
CA MET A 70 -20.97 -49.37 62.35
C MET A 70 -21.84 -50.03 63.42
N THR A 71 -21.65 -49.61 64.66
CA THR A 71 -22.40 -50.16 65.78
C THR A 71 -23.18 -49.05 66.44
N ILE A 72 -24.49 -49.27 66.58
CA ILE A 72 -25.38 -48.32 67.23
C ILE A 72 -25.66 -48.84 68.65
N PRO A 73 -25.30 -48.10 69.70
CA PRO A 73 -25.64 -48.49 71.07
C PRO A 73 -27.14 -48.34 71.26
N VAL A 74 -27.80 -49.41 71.70
CA VAL A 74 -29.22 -49.39 72.06
C VAL A 74 -29.36 -49.63 73.56
N ARG A 75 -30.19 -48.80 74.18
CA ARG A 75 -30.55 -48.93 75.60
C ARG A 75 -32.03 -48.63 75.72
N PHE A 76 -32.78 -49.57 76.26
CA PHE A 76 -34.19 -49.40 76.57
C PHE A 76 -34.47 -49.97 77.95
N SER A 77 -35.32 -49.26 78.68
CA SER A 77 -35.71 -49.62 80.03
C SER A 77 -37.23 -49.61 80.12
N MET A 78 -37.79 -50.59 80.82
CA MET A 78 -39.22 -50.69 81.06
C MET A 78 -39.47 -50.94 82.55
N THR A 79 -40.48 -50.28 83.10
CA THR A 79 -40.83 -50.35 84.53
C THR A 79 -42.34 -50.56 84.66
N VAL A 80 -42.73 -51.72 85.18
CA VAL A 80 -44.13 -52.04 85.53
C VAL A 80 -44.26 -52.43 87.01
N LEU A 81 -43.16 -52.91 87.64
CA LEU A 81 -43.04 -53.09 89.10
C LEU A 81 -41.57 -53.09 89.58
N ILE A 82 -40.66 -53.60 88.75
CA ILE A 82 -39.20 -53.44 88.86
C ILE A 82 -38.66 -52.90 87.52
N THR A 83 -37.52 -52.22 87.55
CA THR A 83 -36.87 -51.68 86.33
C THR A 83 -35.96 -52.71 85.72
N ILE A 84 -36.25 -53.10 84.47
CA ILE A 84 -35.36 -53.91 83.66
C ILE A 84 -34.74 -53.00 82.62
N THR A 85 -33.41 -53.00 82.54
CA THR A 85 -32.65 -52.28 81.52
C THR A 85 -31.96 -53.29 80.63
N ILE A 86 -32.25 -53.21 79.32
CA ILE A 86 -31.56 -53.98 78.30
C ILE A 86 -30.65 -53.00 77.56
N SER A 87 -29.35 -53.29 77.57
CA SER A 87 -28.35 -52.51 76.85
C SER A 87 -27.48 -53.43 76.01
N GLY A 88 -27.20 -53.00 74.80
CA GLY A 88 -26.34 -53.73 73.88
C GLY A 88 -25.95 -52.90 72.67
N ASN A 89 -25.24 -53.54 71.76
CA ASN A 89 -24.67 -52.96 70.58
C ASN A 89 -25.31 -53.62 69.36
N GLN A 90 -26.11 -52.88 68.59
CA GLN A 90 -26.64 -53.39 67.33
C GLN A 90 -25.63 -53.13 66.22
N ALA A 91 -25.16 -54.20 65.58
CA ALA A 91 -24.29 -54.11 64.43
C ALA A 91 -25.10 -53.74 63.19
N VAL A 92 -24.67 -52.68 62.49
CA VAL A 92 -25.11 -52.35 61.13
C VAL A 92 -24.02 -52.86 60.20
N PRO A 93 -24.33 -53.81 59.29
CA PRO A 93 -23.33 -54.38 58.40
C PRO A 93 -22.79 -53.32 57.44
N ALA A 94 -21.54 -53.49 57.02
CA ALA A 94 -20.96 -52.65 55.97
C ALA A 94 -21.77 -52.79 54.68
N MET A 95 -21.94 -51.69 53.96
CA MET A 95 -22.50 -51.74 52.62
C MET A 95 -21.38 -51.98 51.60
N GLY A 96 -21.73 -52.62 50.49
CA GLY A 96 -20.82 -52.74 49.35
C GLY A 96 -20.35 -51.34 48.89
N PRO A 97 -19.10 -51.21 48.40
CA PRO A 97 -18.57 -49.94 47.97
C PRO A 97 -19.37 -49.38 46.79
N ILE A 98 -19.63 -48.07 46.83
CA ILE A 98 -20.18 -47.34 45.68
C ILE A 98 -19.02 -46.88 44.83
N VAL A 99 -18.99 -47.35 43.58
CA VAL A 99 -17.93 -47.01 42.62
C VAL A 99 -18.51 -46.08 41.56
N VAL A 100 -17.92 -44.90 41.44
CA VAL A 100 -18.08 -44.03 40.27
C VAL A 100 -16.93 -44.38 39.32
N ASN A 101 -17.27 -44.91 38.16
CA ASN A 101 -16.29 -45.34 37.16
C ASN A 101 -15.47 -44.15 36.63
N GLN A 102 -14.32 -44.47 36.02
CA GLN A 102 -13.47 -43.46 35.39
C GLN A 102 -14.23 -42.62 34.36
N ILE A 103 -13.93 -41.33 34.31
CA ILE A 103 -14.43 -40.44 33.25
C ILE A 103 -13.29 -40.27 32.25
N VAL A 104 -13.49 -40.73 31.02
CA VAL A 104 -12.53 -40.54 29.93
C VAL A 104 -12.88 -39.26 29.19
N LEU A 105 -11.94 -38.33 29.09
CA LEU A 105 -12.08 -37.11 28.32
C LEU A 105 -11.75 -37.41 26.86
N ASN A 106 -12.74 -37.88 26.11
CA ASN A 106 -12.63 -38.07 24.66
C ASN A 106 -13.31 -36.89 23.97
N ASN A 107 -12.59 -36.21 23.08
CA ASN A 107 -13.09 -35.03 22.33
C ASN A 107 -13.46 -33.80 23.18
N LEU A 108 -12.99 -33.70 24.42
CA LEU A 108 -13.08 -32.44 25.15
C LEU A 108 -12.09 -31.44 24.54
N ALA A 109 -12.56 -30.26 24.17
CA ALA A 109 -11.71 -29.24 23.60
C ALA A 109 -12.14 -27.84 24.02
N VAL A 110 -11.16 -26.96 24.16
CA VAL A 110 -11.39 -25.54 24.43
C VAL A 110 -11.05 -24.74 23.18
N GLY A 111 -11.94 -23.84 22.78
CA GLY A 111 -11.69 -22.90 21.70
C GLY A 111 -10.81 -21.74 22.19
N ALA A 112 -9.78 -21.40 21.42
CA ALA A 112 -8.95 -20.24 21.65
C ALA A 112 -8.94 -19.35 20.39
N ASN A 113 -9.09 -18.04 20.59
CA ASN A 113 -8.87 -17.06 19.53
C ASN A 113 -7.40 -16.63 19.60
N ILE A 114 -6.62 -16.90 18.56
CA ILE A 114 -5.23 -16.46 18.46
C ILE A 114 -5.20 -15.24 17.54
N SER A 115 -4.63 -14.14 18.04
CA SER A 115 -4.48 -12.89 17.31
C SER A 115 -3.02 -12.47 17.35
N VAL A 116 -2.41 -12.33 16.18
CA VAL A 116 -1.02 -11.89 16.04
C VAL A 116 -1.00 -10.54 15.32
N PRO A 117 -0.57 -9.45 15.98
CA PRO A 117 -0.44 -8.15 15.35
C PRO A 117 0.85 -8.06 14.53
N PHE A 118 0.75 -7.51 13.33
CA PHE A 118 1.87 -7.17 12.47
C PHE A 118 1.88 -5.67 12.23
N GLN A 119 3.00 -5.03 12.57
CA GLN A 119 3.25 -3.63 12.28
C GLN A 119 4.17 -3.54 11.06
N MET A 120 3.71 -2.87 10.01
CA MET A 120 4.52 -2.61 8.83
C MET A 120 4.32 -1.19 8.32
N ASN A 121 5.34 -0.68 7.63
CA ASN A 121 5.28 0.63 7.00
C ASN A 121 5.15 0.45 5.49
N LEU A 122 4.11 1.01 4.90
CA LEU A 122 4.03 1.13 3.45
C LEU A 122 4.81 2.38 3.03
N LEU A 123 5.86 2.17 2.24
CA LEU A 123 6.59 3.25 1.58
C LEU A 123 6.03 3.41 0.17
N GLY A 124 5.68 4.64 -0.19
CA GLY A 124 5.19 4.98 -1.51
C GLY A 124 6.01 6.10 -2.13
N GLN A 125 6.18 6.03 -3.45
CA GLN A 125 6.71 7.12 -4.25
C GLN A 125 5.84 7.25 -5.51
N LEU A 126 5.39 8.48 -5.79
CA LEU A 126 4.76 8.82 -7.06
C LEU A 126 5.79 9.52 -7.94
N GLN A 127 6.02 9.00 -9.13
CA GLN A 127 6.88 9.65 -10.12
C GLN A 127 5.99 10.47 -11.06
N LEU A 128 6.07 11.80 -10.92
CA LEU A 128 5.47 12.70 -11.90
C LEU A 128 6.52 13.02 -12.95
N GLY A 129 6.17 12.96 -14.22
CA GLY A 129 7.12 13.35 -15.25
C GLY A 129 6.47 13.74 -16.55
N ILE A 130 7.25 14.44 -17.35
CA ILE A 130 6.95 14.72 -18.75
C ILE A 130 7.82 13.78 -19.58
N PRO A 131 7.24 12.86 -20.36
CA PRO A 131 8.00 11.87 -21.11
C PRO A 131 8.80 12.53 -22.23
N GLY A 132 10.08 12.19 -22.37
CA GLY A 132 10.86 12.61 -23.53
C GLY A 132 10.39 11.88 -24.80
N PRO A 133 10.59 12.44 -26.02
CA PRO A 133 10.98 13.82 -26.35
C PRO A 133 9.75 14.75 -26.46
N SER A 134 9.46 15.53 -25.41
CA SER A 134 8.28 16.41 -25.31
C SER A 134 8.65 17.89 -25.17
N SER A 135 8.42 18.73 -26.19
CA SER A 135 8.71 20.17 -26.05
C SER A 135 8.01 20.76 -24.81
N PHE A 136 8.69 21.65 -24.07
CA PHE A 136 8.08 22.27 -22.89
C PHE A 136 6.95 23.18 -23.34
N GLY A 137 5.70 22.73 -23.17
CA GLY A 137 4.51 23.48 -23.53
C GLY A 137 4.21 23.55 -25.03
N GLY A 138 4.78 22.65 -25.85
CA GLY A 138 4.43 22.58 -27.27
C GLY A 138 3.74 21.28 -27.68
N SER A 139 2.99 21.35 -28.77
CA SER A 139 1.93 20.38 -29.05
C SER A 139 2.27 19.32 -30.11
N SER A 140 3.51 19.27 -30.59
CA SER A 140 3.96 18.31 -31.61
C SER A 140 5.38 17.80 -31.30
N ALA A 141 5.65 16.54 -31.62
CA ALA A 141 6.94 15.90 -31.39
C ALA A 141 8.09 16.48 -32.23
N THR A 142 7.77 17.27 -33.27
CA THR A 142 8.75 17.91 -34.16
C THR A 142 9.04 19.37 -33.80
N THR A 143 8.49 19.87 -32.70
CA THR A 143 8.80 21.21 -32.20
C THR A 143 9.98 21.19 -31.24
N SER A 144 10.82 22.21 -31.34
CA SER A 144 11.97 22.42 -30.46
C SER A 144 11.87 23.77 -29.76
N GLY A 145 12.29 23.85 -28.50
CA GLY A 145 12.19 25.05 -27.69
C GLY A 145 10.94 25.05 -26.78
N PHE A 146 10.35 26.22 -26.55
CA PHE A 146 9.36 26.43 -25.48
C PHE A 146 8.06 27.05 -25.99
N PHE A 147 6.93 26.50 -25.56
CA PHE A 147 5.59 27.05 -25.79
C PHE A 147 5.25 27.32 -27.26
N ASN A 148 5.80 26.53 -28.19
CA ASN A 148 5.39 26.60 -29.59
C ASN A 148 4.01 25.93 -29.74
N GLY A 149 3.08 26.54 -30.46
CA GLY A 149 1.71 26.05 -30.63
C GLY A 149 1.61 24.74 -31.42
N ASN A 150 0.43 24.48 -31.99
CA ASN A 150 0.12 23.26 -32.76
C ASN A 150 0.78 23.22 -34.15
N ALA A 151 2.03 23.63 -34.24
CA ALA A 151 2.77 23.72 -35.48
C ALA A 151 3.82 22.62 -35.57
N SER A 152 4.11 22.17 -36.80
CA SER A 152 5.15 21.18 -37.09
C SER A 152 6.44 21.87 -37.52
N ASN A 153 7.58 21.26 -37.16
CA ASN A 153 8.90 21.73 -37.57
C ASN A 153 9.21 23.17 -37.09
N THR A 154 8.72 23.51 -35.90
CA THR A 154 8.86 24.83 -35.31
C THR A 154 9.96 24.87 -34.26
N SER A 155 10.79 25.91 -34.26
CA SER A 155 11.91 26.07 -33.31
C SER A 155 11.90 27.43 -32.61
N GLY A 156 12.27 27.47 -31.34
CA GLY A 156 12.37 28.72 -30.57
C GLY A 156 11.27 28.87 -29.53
N PHE A 157 10.73 30.07 -29.36
CA PHE A 157 9.79 30.38 -28.27
C PHE A 157 8.48 30.95 -28.83
N PHE A 158 7.34 30.47 -28.33
CA PHE A 158 6.01 31.04 -28.60
C PHE A 158 5.61 31.10 -30.09
N ASN A 159 6.19 30.28 -30.95
CA ASN A 159 5.83 30.26 -32.37
C ASN A 159 4.59 29.38 -32.58
N SER A 160 3.57 29.87 -33.28
CA SER A 160 2.30 29.16 -33.46
C SER A 160 2.08 28.59 -34.86
N ASN A 161 3.08 28.67 -35.73
CA ASN A 161 2.98 28.35 -37.14
C ASN A 161 4.05 27.38 -37.65
N ASP A 162 3.72 26.62 -38.71
CA ASP A 162 4.56 25.55 -39.25
C ASP A 162 5.86 26.09 -39.87
N TRP A 163 6.93 25.30 -39.79
CA TRP A 163 8.22 25.65 -40.40
C TRP A 163 8.72 27.04 -39.96
N SER A 164 8.57 27.31 -38.68
CA SER A 164 8.86 28.61 -38.08
C SER A 164 10.07 28.55 -37.16
N SER A 165 10.86 29.62 -37.11
CA SER A 165 12.00 29.73 -36.20
C SER A 165 12.10 31.12 -35.56
N GLY A 166 12.46 31.20 -34.29
CA GLY A 166 12.68 32.47 -33.61
C GLY A 166 11.71 32.71 -32.46
N LEU A 167 11.18 33.92 -32.33
CA LEU A 167 10.42 34.37 -31.17
C LEU A 167 9.04 34.87 -31.59
N ALA A 168 7.98 34.25 -31.07
CA ALA A 168 6.60 34.72 -31.18
C ALA A 168 6.09 34.95 -32.61
N ASN A 169 6.55 34.17 -33.59
CA ASN A 169 5.99 34.20 -34.94
C ASN A 169 4.63 33.47 -34.97
N ALA A 170 3.70 33.97 -35.77
CA ALA A 170 2.35 33.45 -35.84
C ALA A 170 1.84 33.37 -37.28
N ASN A 171 0.75 32.62 -37.47
CA ASN A 171 -0.07 32.59 -38.68
C ASN A 171 0.67 32.34 -40.00
N GLY A 172 0.60 31.14 -40.57
CA GLY A 172 1.15 30.84 -41.92
C GLY A 172 2.58 30.29 -41.87
N ALA A 173 3.03 29.58 -42.90
CA ALA A 173 4.25 28.77 -42.81
C ALA A 173 5.53 29.55 -43.19
N TRP A 174 6.69 28.97 -42.88
CA TRP A 174 8.00 29.49 -43.34
C TRP A 174 8.28 30.90 -42.80
N THR A 175 8.33 31.04 -41.48
CA THR A 175 8.64 32.33 -40.86
C THR A 175 9.88 32.25 -39.99
N SER A 176 10.66 33.33 -39.95
CA SER A 176 11.85 33.40 -39.11
C SER A 176 12.04 34.78 -38.48
N GLY A 177 12.60 34.83 -37.28
CA GLY A 177 12.91 36.09 -36.58
C GLY A 177 11.95 36.37 -35.44
N TRP A 178 11.59 37.64 -35.23
CA TRP A 178 10.83 38.08 -34.06
C TRP A 178 9.48 38.68 -34.47
N TYR A 179 8.40 38.09 -33.98
CA TYR A 179 7.04 38.62 -34.02
C TYR A 179 6.50 38.86 -35.43
N ASN A 180 6.79 37.95 -36.36
CA ASN A 180 6.23 38.00 -37.71
C ASN A 180 4.88 37.29 -37.76
N SER A 181 3.95 37.79 -38.56
CA SER A 181 2.61 37.22 -38.73
C SER A 181 2.27 37.08 -40.22
N GLY A 182 2.21 35.86 -40.73
CA GLY A 182 1.99 35.59 -42.15
C GLY A 182 2.93 34.50 -42.72
N THR A 183 3.06 34.44 -44.04
CA THR A 183 3.74 33.33 -44.73
C THR A 183 5.00 33.80 -45.45
N LEU A 184 6.08 33.02 -45.46
CA LEU A 184 7.38 33.40 -46.06
C LEU A 184 7.91 34.73 -45.50
N LEU A 185 8.04 34.83 -44.17
CA LEU A 185 8.49 36.06 -43.51
C LEU A 185 9.86 35.89 -42.85
N SER A 186 10.69 36.93 -42.88
CA SER A 186 11.94 36.95 -42.11
C SER A 186 12.26 38.32 -41.52
N GLY A 187 12.69 38.37 -40.26
CA GLY A 187 13.15 39.60 -39.62
C GLY A 187 12.28 39.99 -38.42
N VAL A 188 11.93 41.26 -38.28
CA VAL A 188 11.26 41.80 -37.08
C VAL A 188 9.93 42.43 -37.46
N GLN A 189 8.85 41.97 -36.83
CA GLN A 189 7.50 42.55 -36.88
C GLN A 189 6.85 42.63 -38.28
N ASN A 190 7.21 41.74 -39.21
CA ASN A 190 6.59 41.74 -40.54
C ASN A 190 5.18 41.14 -40.51
N LEU A 191 4.24 41.75 -41.24
CA LEU A 191 2.86 41.28 -41.41
C LEU A 191 2.54 41.12 -42.90
N GLY A 192 2.22 39.91 -43.35
CA GLY A 192 1.81 39.68 -44.74
C GLY A 192 2.45 38.45 -45.38
N ASN A 193 2.95 38.60 -46.62
CA ASN A 193 3.51 37.49 -47.39
C ASN A 193 4.81 37.90 -48.09
N ALA A 194 5.84 37.04 -48.03
CA ALA A 194 7.11 37.21 -48.73
C ALA A 194 7.84 38.52 -48.38
N ILE A 195 7.83 38.91 -47.11
CA ILE A 195 8.45 40.13 -46.60
C ILE A 195 9.69 39.76 -45.78
N SER A 196 10.79 40.46 -46.04
CA SER A 196 11.99 40.39 -45.22
C SER A 196 12.42 41.78 -44.78
N GLY A 197 12.70 41.96 -43.49
CA GLY A 197 13.19 43.23 -42.96
C GLY A 197 12.78 43.51 -41.54
N ILE A 198 12.86 44.79 -41.17
CA ILE A 198 12.36 45.32 -39.91
C ILE A 198 11.22 46.26 -40.27
N ALA A 199 10.04 46.00 -39.71
CA ALA A 199 8.86 46.83 -39.85
C ALA A 199 8.75 47.87 -38.72
#